data_AF-A0A5M3Q0P7-F1
#
_entry.id   AF-A0A5M3Q0P7-F1
#
_cell.length_a   1.000
_cell.length_b   1.000
_cell.length_c   1.000
_cell.angle_alpha   90.00
_cell.angle_beta   90.00
_cell.angle_gamma   90.00
#
_symmetry.space_group_name_H-M   'P 1'
#
loop_
_entity.id
_entity.type
_entity.pdbx_description
1 polymer ?
#
loop_
_entity_poly.entity_id
_entity_poly.type
_entity_poly.pdbx_seq_one_letter_code
_entity_poly.pdbx_strand_id
1 'polypeptide(L)'
;MGMLMTTTEAVPVTLPESWKLDSMPGGEVVIEARHSETGAFLGCISVSEEKRNFSLGAVTVKAKGTYGGRGWKKKLYADAVQHLKQSFEQ
;
A
#
# COMPACT_ATOMS: atom_id res chain seq x y z
N MET A 1 -24.08 -12.76 14.31
CA MET A 1 -23.47 -11.79 13.37
C MET A 1 -21.99 -11.73 13.70
N GLY A 2 -21.14 -12.32 12.85
CA GLY A 2 -19.70 -12.34 13.08
C GLY A 2 -19.10 -10.99 12.72
N MET A 3 -18.59 -10.28 13.71
CA MET A 3 -17.81 -9.06 13.54
C MET A 3 -16.53 -9.44 12.78
N LEU A 4 -16.41 -9.01 11.53
CA LEU A 4 -15.16 -9.13 10.77
C LEU A 4 -14.12 -8.26 11.48
N MET A 5 -13.30 -8.87 12.32
CA MET A 5 -12.08 -8.27 12.82
C MET A 5 -11.16 -8.09 11.61
N THR A 6 -11.13 -6.88 11.06
CA THR A 6 -10.10 -6.48 10.10
C THR A 6 -8.77 -6.58 10.84
N THR A 7 -8.10 -7.71 10.64
CA THR A 7 -6.78 -7.96 11.18
C THR A 7 -5.90 -6.93 10.49
N THR A 8 -5.59 -5.85 11.20
CA THR A 8 -4.57 -4.89 10.79
C THR A 8 -3.25 -5.65 10.86
N GLU A 9 -2.95 -6.44 9.82
CA GLU A 9 -1.63 -7.00 9.64
C GLU A 9 -0.68 -5.82 9.64
N ALA A 10 0.16 -5.76 10.67
CA ALA A 10 1.07 -4.66 10.94
C ALA A 10 2.02 -4.50 9.76
N VAL A 11 1.65 -3.62 8.85
CA VAL A 11 2.47 -3.29 7.71
C VAL A 11 3.76 -2.65 8.22
N PRO A 12 4.94 -3.06 7.70
CA PRO A 12 6.24 -2.66 8.26
C PRO A 12 6.61 -1.19 8.00
N VAL A 13 5.65 -0.33 7.62
CA VAL A 13 5.83 1.09 7.39
C VAL A 13 4.79 1.89 8.17
N THR A 14 5.23 3.01 8.75
CA THR A 14 4.34 3.99 9.37
C THR A 14 3.64 4.76 8.26
N LEU A 15 2.31 4.70 8.23
CA LEU A 15 1.49 5.50 7.33
C LEU A 15 1.08 6.81 8.01
N PRO A 16 0.85 7.89 7.24
CA PRO A 16 0.21 9.09 7.76
C PRO A 16 -1.17 8.80 8.36
N GLU A 17 -1.59 9.56 9.37
CA GLU A 17 -2.85 9.34 10.12
C GLU A 17 -4.11 9.29 9.24
N SER A 18 -4.13 10.01 8.12
CA SER A 18 -5.27 10.07 7.20
C SER A 18 -5.29 8.94 6.19
N TRP A 19 -4.24 8.13 6.12
CA TRP A 19 -4.13 7.05 5.15
C TRP A 19 -4.76 5.79 5.71
N LYS A 20 -5.40 5.04 4.82
CA LYS A 20 -6.03 3.77 5.16
C LYS A 20 -5.25 2.62 4.57
N LEU A 21 -5.30 1.50 5.27
CA LEU A 21 -4.72 0.26 4.83
C LEU A 21 -5.75 -0.84 4.95
N ASP A 22 -6.02 -1.50 3.83
CA ASP A 22 -6.96 -2.60 3.74
C ASP A 22 -6.24 -3.84 3.21
N SER A 23 -6.17 -4.87 4.06
CA SER A 23 -5.65 -6.18 3.68
C SER A 23 -6.75 -6.99 3.01
N MET A 24 -6.49 -7.48 1.80
CA MET A 24 -7.39 -8.29 1.01
C MET A 24 -7.05 -9.79 1.12
N PRO A 25 -8.04 -10.68 1.02
CA PRO A 25 -7.79 -12.11 0.93
C PRO A 25 -6.85 -12.42 -0.24
N GLY A 26 -5.76 -13.15 0.02
CA GLY A 26 -4.72 -13.44 -0.97
C GLY A 26 -3.42 -12.64 -0.82
N GLY A 27 -3.25 -11.89 0.28
CA GLY A 27 -1.98 -11.21 0.58
C GLY A 27 -1.75 -9.95 -0.27
N GLU A 28 -2.82 -9.41 -0.83
CA GLU A 28 -2.82 -8.07 -1.42
C GLU A 28 -3.18 -7.04 -0.33
N VAL A 29 -2.45 -5.93 -0.31
CA VAL A 29 -2.64 -4.84 0.65
C VAL A 29 -2.88 -3.57 -0.12
N VAL A 30 -4.04 -2.95 0.08
CA VAL A 30 -4.39 -1.67 -0.53
C VAL A 30 -4.07 -0.55 0.46
N ILE A 31 -3.29 0.43 0.02
CA ILE A 31 -3.00 1.64 0.76
C ILE A 31 -3.71 2.79 0.07
N GLU A 32 -4.65 3.42 0.75
CA GLU A 32 -5.41 4.56 0.27
C GLU A 32 -4.88 5.85 0.92
N ALA A 33 -4.42 6.77 0.08
CA ALA A 33 -4.03 8.11 0.51
C ALA A 33 -5.22 9.04 0.53
N ARG A 34 -5.43 9.71 1.67
CA ARG A 34 -6.37 10.82 1.80
C ARG A 34 -5.67 12.06 2.33
N HIS A 35 -6.15 13.22 1.90
CA HIS A 35 -5.71 14.50 2.42
C HIS A 35 -6.06 14.61 3.91
N SER A 36 -5.09 14.99 4.73
CA SER A 36 -5.25 14.97 6.20
C SER A 36 -6.29 15.99 6.70
N GLU A 37 -6.41 17.13 6.04
CA GLU A 37 -7.29 18.21 6.48
C GLU A 37 -8.71 18.11 5.90
N THR A 38 -8.82 17.62 4.66
CA THR A 38 -10.10 17.63 3.91
C THR A 38 -10.71 16.25 3.81
N GLY A 39 -9.95 15.19 4.12
CA GLY A 39 -10.37 13.80 3.91
C GLY A 39 -10.53 13.42 2.44
N ALA A 40 -10.15 14.29 1.51
CA ALA A 40 -10.27 14.06 0.07
C ALA A 40 -9.42 12.87 -0.35
N PHE A 41 -9.97 12.02 -1.22
CA PHE A 41 -9.24 10.91 -1.81
C PHE A 41 -8.15 11.45 -2.75
N LEU A 42 -6.90 11.08 -2.49
CA LEU A 42 -5.74 11.48 -3.30
C LEU A 42 -5.32 10.37 -4.28
N GLY A 43 -5.49 9.12 -3.87
CA GLY A 43 -5.13 7.96 -4.69
C GLY A 43 -5.07 6.68 -3.87
N CYS A 44 -4.90 5.56 -4.56
CA CYS A 44 -4.69 4.26 -3.92
C CYS A 44 -3.60 3.46 -4.63
N ILE A 45 -2.89 2.64 -3.85
CA ILE A 45 -1.88 1.73 -4.35
C ILE A 45 -2.11 0.33 -3.77
N SER A 46 -2.10 -0.69 -4.63
CA SER A 46 -2.27 -2.08 -4.23
C SER A 46 -0.92 -2.78 -4.26
N VAL A 47 -0.48 -3.30 -3.13
CA VAL A 47 0.77 -4.05 -2.93
C VAL A 47 0.44 -5.54 -2.93
N SER A 48 1.03 -6.33 -3.81
CA SER A 48 0.92 -7.79 -3.76
C SER A 48 2.21 -8.37 -3.19
N GLU A 49 2.15 -8.93 -1.99
CA GLU A 49 3.30 -9.59 -1.37
C GLU A 49 3.69 -10.88 -2.12
N GLU A 50 2.70 -11.60 -2.64
CA GLU A 50 2.90 -12.84 -3.40
C GLU A 50 3.69 -12.57 -4.69
N LYS A 51 3.26 -11.56 -5.46
CA LYS A 51 3.91 -11.16 -6.71
C LYS A 51 5.12 -10.24 -6.48
N ARG A 52 5.33 -9.79 -5.23
CA ARG A 52 6.32 -8.80 -4.81
C ARG A 52 6.32 -7.58 -5.72
N ASN A 53 5.15 -6.99 -5.90
CA ASN A 53 4.96 -5.82 -6.74
C ASN A 53 3.90 -4.89 -6.15
N PHE A 54 3.70 -3.74 -6.78
CA PHE A 54 2.61 -2.84 -6.44
C PHE A 54 2.02 -2.18 -7.69
N SER A 55 0.79 -1.69 -7.59
CA SER A 55 0.05 -1.06 -8.69
C SER A 55 -0.63 0.21 -8.20
N LEU A 56 -0.47 1.31 -8.94
CA LEU A 56 -1.12 2.58 -8.66
C LEU A 56 -2.34 2.70 -9.57
N GLY A 57 -3.55 2.64 -9.00
CA GLY A 57 -4.78 2.53 -9.78
C GLY A 57 -4.75 1.34 -10.76
N ALA A 58 -5.00 1.59 -12.05
CA ALA A 58 -4.98 0.57 -13.11
C ALA A 58 -3.57 0.27 -13.66
N VAL A 59 -2.55 1.02 -13.26
CA VAL A 59 -1.19 0.88 -13.78
C VAL A 59 -0.37 0.04 -12.82
N THR A 60 0.00 -1.17 -13.23
CA THR A 60 1.00 -1.96 -12.50
C THR A 60 2.35 -1.28 -12.59
N VAL A 61 2.82 -0.74 -11.47
CA VAL A 61 4.19 -0.24 -11.35
C VAL A 61 5.08 -1.48 -11.22
N LYS A 62 5.52 -1.98 -12.39
CA LYS A 62 6.30 -3.21 -12.48
C LYS A 62 7.64 -3.05 -11.77
N ALA A 63 7.73 -3.61 -10.57
CA ALA A 63 9.00 -3.91 -9.90
C ALA A 63 9.28 -5.42 -9.99
N LYS A 64 9.14 -6.03 -11.17
CA LYS A 64 9.39 -7.47 -11.32
C LYS A 64 10.91 -7.70 -11.21
N GLY A 65 11.35 -8.24 -10.07
CA GLY A 65 12.75 -8.64 -9.83
C GLY A 65 13.52 -7.81 -8.79
N THR A 66 12.96 -6.72 -8.28
CA THR A 66 13.71 -5.79 -7.39
C THR A 66 13.67 -6.20 -5.91
N TYR A 67 12.61 -6.88 -5.46
CA TYR A 67 12.41 -7.21 -4.04
C TYR A 67 12.82 -8.66 -3.71
N GLY A 68 14.13 -8.86 -3.57
CA GLY A 68 14.74 -10.09 -3.06
C GLY A 68 15.53 -9.86 -1.76
N GLY A 69 15.95 -10.94 -1.11
CA GLY A 69 16.80 -10.88 0.10
C GLY A 69 16.04 -10.53 1.40
N ARG A 70 16.78 -10.30 2.49
CA ARG A 70 16.18 -9.91 3.79
C ARG A 70 15.63 -8.48 3.72
N GLY A 71 14.46 -8.25 4.32
CA GLY A 71 13.84 -6.91 4.38
C GLY A 71 13.14 -6.46 3.09
N TRP A 72 12.95 -7.36 2.13
CA TRP A 72 12.26 -7.07 0.87
C TRP A 72 10.85 -6.49 1.07
N LYS A 73 10.10 -6.99 2.06
CA LYS A 73 8.76 -6.47 2.41
C LYS A 73 8.82 -4.98 2.73
N LYS A 74 9.72 -4.58 3.64
CA LYS A 74 9.87 -3.18 4.04
C LYS A 74 10.21 -2.27 2.85
N LYS A 75 11.09 -2.73 1.94
CA LYS A 75 11.41 -1.99 0.71
C LYS A 75 10.21 -1.87 -0.22
N LEU A 76 9.49 -2.96 -0.44
CA LEU A 76 8.28 -2.99 -1.28
C LEU A 76 7.24 -1.96 -0.78
N TYR A 77 6.95 -1.97 0.53
CA TYR A 77 6.01 -1.03 1.11
C TYR A 77 6.52 0.42 1.10
N ALA A 78 7.81 0.65 1.37
CA ALA A 78 8.39 1.99 1.31
C ALA A 78 8.32 2.58 -0.10
N ASP A 79 8.68 1.81 -1.12
CA ASP A 79 8.63 2.25 -2.51
C ASP A 79 7.19 2.49 -2.97
N ALA A 80 6.24 1.64 -2.55
CA ALA A 80 4.83 1.82 -2.84
C ALA A 80 4.29 3.14 -2.25
N VAL A 81 4.57 3.40 -0.97
CA VAL A 81 4.19 4.65 -0.30
C VAL A 81 4.83 5.85 -0.99
N GLN A 82 6.11 5.76 -1.36
CA GLN A 82 6.81 6.84 -2.05
C GLN A 82 6.18 7.15 -3.41
N HIS A 83 5.85 6.13 -4.22
CA HIS A 83 5.17 6.33 -5.51
C HIS A 83 3.78 6.93 -5.34
N LEU A 84 3.04 6.50 -4.32
CA LEU A 84 1.73 7.07 -4.02
C LEU A 84 1.85 8.57 -3.68
N LYS A 85 2.82 8.97 -2.84
CA LYS A 85 3.10 10.38 -2.54
C LYS A 85 3.39 11.20 -3.80
N GLN A 86 4.32 10.71 -4.61
CA GLN A 86 4.71 11.37 -5.86
C GLN A 86 3.55 11.51 -6.85
N SER A 87 2.53 10.65 -6.79
CA SER A 87 1.41 10.70 -7.73
C SER A 87 0.43 11.86 -7.49
N PHE A 88 0.34 12.39 -6.26
CA PHE A 88 -0.57 13.48 -5.93
C PHE A 88 0.16 14.79 -5.55
N GLU A 89 1.48 14.77 -5.41
CA GLU A 89 2.33 15.96 -5.23
C GLU A 89 2.75 16.61 -6.57
N GLN A 90 2.19 16.17 -7.71
CA GLN A 90 2.46 16.71 -9.06
C GLN A 90 1.66 17.97 -9.36
#